data_AF-A0A3D2JCF6-F1
#
_entry.id   AF-A0A3D2JCF6-F1
#
_cell.length_a   1.000
_cell.length_b   1.000
_cell.length_c   1.000
_cell.angle_alpha   90.00
_cell.angle_beta   90.00
_cell.angle_gamma   90.00
#
_symmetry.space_group_name_H-M   'P 1'
#
loop_
_entity.id
_entity.type
_entity.pdbx_description
1 polymer ?
#
loop_
_entity_poly.entity_id
_entity_poly.type
_entity_poly.pdbx_seq_one_letter_code
_entity_poly.pdbx_strand_id
1 'polypeptide(L)'
;MPYNTSQSAQNLHTSSEALRLGETYHLGMLIATFKPHYSRSGAAFFYSQVLFLVFALAILITAFILYFSNYTHNVIWLFFLIIVLNSFNILNVTRRKNKGQPIISPFEQHRRIYVYQNGLISIRSKQPVVMRWEQVRQVRYIRPKTLYGRTATITIVYSDRGATKRIGIANVLTNADMDSLGTLLEQMYATWKANME
;
A
#
# COMPACT_ATOMS: atom_id res chain seq x y z
N MET A 1 31.75 13.74 -3.70
CA MET A 1 30.46 13.02 -3.72
C MET A 1 29.63 13.51 -2.56
N PRO A 2 28.55 14.29 -2.77
CA PRO A 2 27.76 14.80 -1.66
C PRO A 2 26.95 13.65 -1.06
N TYR A 3 27.28 13.27 0.17
CA TYR A 3 26.47 12.38 0.98
C TYR A 3 25.07 12.98 1.09
N ASN A 4 24.07 12.21 0.67
CA ASN A 4 22.67 12.62 0.64
C ASN A 4 22.15 12.80 2.08
N THR A 5 22.36 13.98 2.65
CA THR A 5 22.00 14.38 4.03
C THR A 5 20.52 14.17 4.35
N SER A 6 19.68 14.11 3.33
CA SER A 6 18.24 13.81 3.47
C SER A 6 17.95 12.35 3.85
N GLN A 7 18.78 11.39 3.39
CA GLN A 7 18.61 9.97 3.72
C GLN A 7 19.14 9.64 5.12
N SER A 8 20.25 10.25 5.54
CA SER A 8 20.80 10.06 6.88
C SER A 8 19.90 10.65 7.97
N ALA A 9 19.34 11.85 7.76
CA ALA A 9 18.39 12.46 8.69
C ALA A 9 17.05 11.69 8.76
N GLN A 10 16.55 11.17 7.62
CA GLN A 10 15.36 10.33 7.63
C GLN A 10 15.59 8.99 8.31
N ASN A 11 16.75 8.35 8.14
CA ASN A 11 17.07 7.10 8.82
C ASN A 11 17.18 7.30 10.33
N LEU A 12 17.83 8.37 10.80
CA LEU A 12 17.90 8.71 12.24
C LEU A 12 16.52 8.92 12.87
N HIS A 13 15.63 9.68 12.22
CA HIS A 13 14.27 9.90 12.73
C HIS A 13 13.40 8.63 12.71
N THR A 14 13.64 7.74 11.76
CA THR A 14 12.90 6.48 11.66
C THR A 14 13.35 5.51 12.76
N SER A 15 14.64 5.50 13.08
CA SER A 15 15.20 4.70 14.19
C SER A 15 14.74 5.20 15.57
N SER A 16 14.74 6.52 15.81
CA SER A 16 14.27 7.06 17.11
C SER A 16 12.76 6.87 17.32
N GLU A 17 11.96 7.02 16.26
CA GLU A 17 10.53 6.72 16.30
C GLU A 17 10.27 5.23 16.59
N ALA A 18 10.99 4.33 15.90
CA ALA A 18 10.86 2.90 16.11
C ALA A 18 11.24 2.49 17.54
N LEU A 19 12.36 2.99 18.08
CA LEU A 19 12.75 2.70 19.46
C LEU A 19 11.69 3.18 20.46
N ARG A 20 11.24 4.43 20.33
CA ARG A 20 10.20 4.99 21.20
C ARG A 20 8.90 4.17 21.15
N LEU A 21 8.48 3.74 19.96
CA LEU A 21 7.28 2.93 19.80
C LEU A 21 7.47 1.52 20.38
N GLY A 22 8.64 0.90 20.18
CA GLY A 22 8.99 -0.38 20.78
C GLY A 22 8.93 -0.36 22.30
N GLU A 23 9.44 0.71 22.91
CA GLU A 23 9.37 0.96 24.36
C GLU A 23 7.92 1.20 24.81
N THR A 24 7.19 2.10 24.15
CA THR A 24 5.80 2.46 24.49
C THR A 24 4.87 1.25 24.49
N TYR A 25 5.08 0.32 23.55
CA TYR A 25 4.25 -0.87 23.40
C TYR A 25 4.90 -2.15 23.95
N HIS A 26 6.05 -2.05 24.61
CA HIS A 26 6.76 -3.20 25.20
C HIS A 26 6.90 -4.39 24.23
N LEU A 27 7.41 -4.13 23.02
CA LEU A 27 7.54 -5.15 21.96
C LEU A 27 8.93 -5.80 21.89
N GLY A 28 9.86 -5.39 22.75
CA GLY A 28 11.22 -5.91 22.80
C GLY A 28 12.13 -5.27 21.75
N MET A 29 13.14 -6.03 21.32
CA MET A 29 14.16 -5.55 20.39
C MET A 29 13.58 -5.29 18.99
N LEU A 30 13.95 -4.16 18.40
CA LEU A 30 13.67 -3.85 17.00
C LEU A 30 14.51 -4.73 16.08
N ILE A 31 13.87 -5.47 15.17
CA ILE A 31 14.52 -6.40 14.26
C ILE A 31 14.68 -5.79 12.88
N ALA A 32 13.64 -5.15 12.35
CA ALA A 32 13.67 -4.59 11.01
C ALA A 32 12.72 -3.40 10.86
N THR A 33 13.09 -2.49 9.96
CA THR A 33 12.27 -1.35 9.59
C THR A 33 12.05 -1.36 8.08
N PHE A 34 10.79 -1.21 7.67
CA PHE A 34 10.41 -1.19 6.26
C PHE A 34 9.62 0.08 5.96
N LYS A 35 10.10 0.82 4.96
CA LYS A 35 9.49 2.05 4.49
C LYS A 35 9.10 1.90 3.01
N PRO A 36 7.86 2.26 2.63
CA PRO A 36 7.45 2.36 1.24
C PRO A 36 8.43 3.24 0.47
N HIS A 37 8.98 2.72 -0.62
CA HIS A 37 9.69 3.57 -1.56
C HIS A 37 8.70 4.14 -2.57
N TYR A 38 8.38 5.42 -2.39
CA TYR A 38 7.45 6.12 -3.25
C TYR A 38 8.22 6.87 -4.35
N SER A 39 8.11 6.41 -5.60
CA SER A 39 8.67 7.16 -6.73
C SER A 39 7.79 8.38 -7.02
N ARG A 40 8.40 9.56 -7.30
CA ARG A 40 7.65 10.76 -7.71
C ARG A 40 6.73 10.49 -8.92
N SER A 41 7.15 9.59 -9.81
CA SER A 41 6.38 9.14 -10.97
C SER A 41 5.17 8.27 -10.62
N GLY A 42 5.09 7.69 -9.41
CA GLY A 42 3.91 7.01 -8.87
C GLY A 42 2.81 7.99 -8.45
N ALA A 43 3.18 9.12 -7.83
CA ALA A 43 2.23 10.14 -7.35
C ALA A 43 1.60 10.87 -8.51
N ALA A 44 2.42 11.38 -9.43
CA ALA A 44 1.92 12.06 -10.62
C ALA A 44 0.91 11.19 -11.37
N PHE A 45 1.18 9.87 -11.44
CA PHE A 45 0.26 8.92 -12.04
C PHE A 45 -1.05 8.77 -11.25
N PHE A 46 -1.00 8.56 -9.94
CA PHE A 46 -2.20 8.51 -9.10
C PHE A 46 -3.05 9.78 -9.24
N TYR A 47 -2.42 10.96 -9.15
CA TYR A 47 -3.12 12.23 -9.33
C TYR A 47 -3.71 12.37 -10.74
N SER A 48 -3.00 11.94 -11.78
CA SER A 48 -3.54 11.93 -13.14
C SER A 48 -4.77 11.05 -13.29
N GLN A 49 -4.81 9.89 -12.60
CA GLN A 49 -5.98 9.02 -12.59
C GLN A 49 -7.17 9.63 -11.85
N VAL A 50 -6.94 10.24 -10.69
CA VAL A 50 -7.98 10.94 -9.94
C VAL A 50 -8.55 12.09 -10.77
N LEU A 51 -7.67 12.92 -11.35
CA LEU A 51 -8.08 14.05 -12.20
C LEU A 51 -8.86 13.58 -13.42
N PHE A 52 -8.43 12.50 -14.04
CA PHE A 52 -9.13 11.88 -15.15
C PHE A 52 -10.54 11.40 -14.74
N LEU A 53 -10.69 10.78 -13.57
CA LEU A 53 -11.96 10.26 -13.09
C LEU A 53 -12.93 11.39 -12.75
N VAL A 54 -12.43 12.46 -12.14
CA VAL A 54 -13.18 13.71 -11.90
C VAL A 54 -13.63 14.33 -13.22
N PHE A 55 -12.75 14.37 -14.23
CA PHE A 55 -13.08 14.91 -15.55
C PHE A 55 -14.15 14.07 -16.27
N ALA A 56 -14.03 12.74 -16.24
CA ALA A 56 -15.04 11.85 -16.80
C ALA A 56 -16.40 12.01 -16.11
N LEU A 57 -16.41 12.19 -14.79
CA LEU A 57 -17.64 12.46 -14.02
C LEU A 57 -18.26 13.80 -14.41
N ALA A 58 -17.45 14.86 -14.58
CA ALA A 58 -17.93 16.15 -15.02
C ALA A 58 -18.60 16.07 -16.41
N ILE A 59 -17.96 15.36 -17.37
CA ILE A 59 -18.54 15.13 -18.70
C ILE A 59 -19.85 14.36 -18.60
N LEU A 60 -19.94 13.36 -17.73
CA LEU A 60 -21.16 12.58 -17.54
C LEU A 60 -22.32 13.43 -16.99
N ILE A 61 -22.03 14.33 -16.04
CA ILE A 61 -23.00 15.30 -15.52
C ILE A 61 -23.44 16.27 -16.63
N THR A 62 -22.51 16.78 -17.43
CA THR A 62 -22.84 17.65 -18.57
C THR A 62 -23.70 16.93 -19.62
N ALA A 63 -23.36 15.69 -19.97
CA ALA A 63 -24.15 14.88 -20.90
C ALA A 63 -25.57 14.64 -20.37
N PHE A 64 -25.71 14.40 -19.05
CA PHE A 64 -27.01 14.25 -18.41
C PHE A 64 -27.86 15.53 -18.50
N ILE A 65 -27.28 16.71 -18.23
CA ILE A 65 -27.98 18.01 -18.36
C ILE A 65 -28.42 18.26 -19.82
N LEU A 66 -27.54 17.97 -20.78
CA LEU A 66 -27.83 18.17 -22.21
C LEU A 66 -28.88 17.19 -22.74
N TYR A 67 -28.94 15.97 -22.20
CA TYR A 67 -29.95 14.98 -22.53
C TYR A 67 -31.36 15.47 -22.17
N PHE A 68 -31.54 16.02 -20.96
CA PHE A 68 -32.81 16.64 -20.56
C PHE A 68 -33.16 17.89 -21.39
N SER A 69 -32.16 18.51 -22.01
CA SER A 69 -32.32 19.69 -22.86
C SER A 69 -32.59 19.36 -24.33
N ASN A 70 -32.91 18.11 -24.68
CA ASN A 70 -33.17 17.60 -26.04
C ASN A 70 -31.99 17.68 -27.03
N TYR A 71 -30.74 17.86 -26.57
CA TYR A 71 -29.55 17.86 -27.43
C TYR A 71 -28.98 16.45 -27.63
N THR A 72 -29.79 15.54 -28.19
CA THR A 72 -29.47 14.10 -28.28
C THR A 72 -28.20 13.78 -29.07
N HIS A 73 -27.88 14.55 -30.12
CA HIS A 73 -26.68 14.33 -30.93
C HIS A 73 -25.37 14.66 -30.17
N ASN A 74 -25.36 15.74 -29.38
CA ASN A 74 -24.20 16.14 -28.58
C ASN A 74 -23.93 15.15 -27.43
N VAL A 75 -24.99 14.54 -26.91
CA VAL A 75 -24.89 13.54 -25.83
C VAL A 75 -24.17 12.27 -26.31
N ILE A 76 -24.43 11.81 -27.55
CA ILE A 76 -23.77 10.63 -28.13
C ILE A 76 -22.25 10.85 -28.24
N TRP A 77 -21.81 12.02 -28.71
CA TRP A 77 -20.39 12.36 -28.82
C TRP A 77 -19.69 12.44 -27.45
N LEU A 78 -20.38 12.96 -26.43
CA LEU A 78 -19.87 13.00 -25.06
C LEU A 78 -19.71 11.59 -24.47
N PHE A 79 -20.67 10.69 -24.69
CA PHE A 79 -20.52 9.29 -24.27
C PHE A 79 -19.37 8.58 -24.99
N PHE A 80 -19.22 8.79 -26.30
CA PHE A 80 -18.09 8.23 -27.05
C PHE A 80 -16.74 8.74 -26.50
N LEU A 81 -16.64 10.03 -26.20
CA LEU A 81 -15.46 10.62 -25.58
C LEU A 81 -15.16 9.99 -24.21
N ILE A 82 -16.18 9.78 -23.36
CA ILE A 82 -16.02 9.11 -22.07
C ILE A 82 -15.46 7.67 -22.26
N ILE A 83 -15.97 6.92 -23.23
CA ILE A 83 -15.53 5.54 -23.50
C ILE A 83 -14.07 5.51 -23.97
N VAL A 84 -13.69 6.37 -24.91
CA VAL A 84 -12.31 6.48 -25.42
C VAL A 84 -11.36 6.85 -24.29
N LEU A 85 -11.70 7.88 -23.52
CA LEU A 85 -10.93 8.33 -22.38
C LEU A 85 -10.74 7.17 -21.38
N ASN A 86 -11.82 6.46 -20.99
CA ASN A 86 -11.74 5.37 -20.01
C ASN A 86 -10.87 4.21 -20.51
N SER A 87 -10.90 3.93 -21.81
CA SER A 87 -10.08 2.91 -22.44
C SER A 87 -8.58 3.21 -22.32
N PHE A 88 -8.17 4.48 -22.49
CA PHE A 88 -6.79 4.93 -22.23
C PHE A 88 -6.38 4.76 -20.76
N ASN A 89 -7.29 5.03 -19.81
CA ASN A 89 -7.02 4.83 -18.39
C ASN A 89 -6.81 3.35 -18.07
N ILE A 90 -7.70 2.47 -18.56
CA ILE A 90 -7.58 1.01 -18.40
C ILE A 90 -6.27 0.49 -18.99
N LEU A 91 -5.88 0.94 -20.19
CA LEU A 91 -4.61 0.57 -20.81
C LEU A 91 -3.42 1.01 -19.96
N ASN A 92 -3.45 2.22 -19.41
CA ASN A 92 -2.38 2.74 -18.56
C ASN A 92 -2.26 2.00 -17.22
N VAL A 93 -3.38 1.69 -16.57
CA VAL A 93 -3.42 0.82 -15.36
C VAL A 93 -2.82 -0.54 -15.67
N THR A 94 -3.30 -1.17 -16.76
CA THR A 94 -2.92 -2.53 -17.16
C THR A 94 -1.44 -2.60 -17.50
N ARG A 95 -0.92 -1.63 -18.25
CA ARG A 95 0.50 -1.53 -18.60
C ARG A 95 1.39 -1.43 -17.36
N ARG A 96 0.99 -0.66 -16.34
CA ARG A 96 1.77 -0.54 -15.10
C ARG A 96 1.68 -1.78 -14.22
N LYS A 97 0.50 -2.39 -14.12
CA LYS A 97 0.32 -3.68 -13.45
C LYS A 97 1.23 -4.75 -14.06
N ASN A 98 1.30 -4.80 -15.39
CA ASN A 98 2.16 -5.73 -16.12
C ASN A 98 3.66 -5.43 -15.94
N LYS A 99 4.03 -4.16 -15.71
CA LYS A 99 5.41 -3.74 -15.40
C LYS A 99 5.78 -3.84 -13.91
N GLY A 100 4.90 -4.40 -13.08
CA GLY A 100 5.16 -4.54 -11.63
C GLY A 100 5.32 -3.21 -10.90
N GLN A 101 4.75 -2.13 -11.43
CA GLN A 101 4.77 -0.81 -10.78
C GLN A 101 3.48 -0.64 -9.97
N PRO A 102 3.49 -0.85 -8.65
CA PRO A 102 2.28 -0.72 -7.84
C PRO A 102 1.76 0.72 -7.89
N ILE A 103 0.44 0.87 -8.04
CA ILE A 103 -0.23 2.15 -7.86
C ILE A 103 -0.39 2.34 -6.36
N ILE A 104 0.55 3.06 -5.76
CA ILE A 104 0.51 3.38 -4.34
C ILE A 104 -0.22 4.71 -4.18
N SER A 105 -1.28 4.71 -3.39
CA SER A 105 -1.94 5.95 -3.00
C SER A 105 -0.94 6.85 -2.28
N PRO A 106 -0.85 8.15 -2.62
CA PRO A 106 0.02 9.09 -1.92
C PRO A 106 -0.35 9.21 -0.43
N PHE A 107 -1.58 8.85 -0.04
CA PHE A 107 -1.99 8.77 1.36
C PHE A 107 -1.27 7.67 2.15
N GLU A 108 -0.70 6.66 1.48
CA GLU A 108 0.10 5.60 2.12
C GLU A 108 1.62 5.90 2.13
N GLN A 109 2.06 7.08 1.68
CA GLN A 109 3.49 7.48 1.68
C GLN A 109 4.15 7.47 3.08
N HIS A 110 3.34 7.70 4.11
CA HIS A 110 3.78 7.72 5.50
C HIS A 110 3.64 6.35 6.17
N ARG A 111 3.22 5.31 5.43
CA ARG A 111 3.14 3.98 5.99
C ARG A 111 4.53 3.53 6.39
N ARG A 112 4.66 2.92 7.56
CA ARG A 112 5.94 2.39 8.06
C ARG A 112 5.64 1.09 8.78
N ILE A 113 6.50 0.11 8.61
CA ILE A 113 6.37 -1.18 9.29
C ILE A 113 7.63 -1.39 10.10
N TYR A 114 7.43 -1.56 11.41
CA TYR A 114 8.48 -1.85 12.36
C TYR A 114 8.25 -3.25 12.91
N VAL A 115 9.23 -4.13 12.75
CA VAL A 115 9.16 -5.52 13.19
C VAL A 115 10.00 -5.64 14.46
N TYR A 116 9.42 -6.20 15.50
CA TYR A 116 10.03 -6.40 16.81
C TYR A 116 9.94 -7.86 17.21
N GLN A 117 10.74 -8.25 18.20
CA GLN A 117 10.76 -9.61 18.73
C GLN A 117 9.36 -10.15 19.08
N ASN A 118 8.51 -9.35 19.75
CA ASN A 118 7.21 -9.79 20.25
C ASN A 118 6.02 -9.34 19.40
N GLY A 119 6.27 -8.76 18.22
CA GLY A 119 5.20 -8.34 17.31
C GLY A 119 5.66 -7.36 16.25
N LEU A 120 4.73 -6.60 15.71
CA LEU A 120 5.03 -5.57 14.73
C LEU A 120 4.10 -4.36 14.89
N ILE A 121 4.59 -3.21 14.47
CA ILE A 121 3.82 -1.97 14.40
C ILE A 121 3.74 -1.54 12.95
N SER A 122 2.51 -1.38 12.46
CA SER A 122 2.23 -0.75 11.17
C SER A 122 1.66 0.63 11.40
N ILE A 123 2.39 1.69 11.04
CA ILE A 123 1.85 3.04 11.02
C ILE A 123 1.04 3.21 9.75
N ARG A 124 -0.25 3.51 9.85
CA ARG A 124 -1.11 3.86 8.71
C ARG A 124 -1.77 5.21 8.98
N SER A 125 -1.61 6.17 8.07
CA SER A 125 -2.22 7.51 8.23
C SER A 125 -1.93 8.16 9.59
N LYS A 126 -0.69 8.03 10.09
CA LYS A 126 -0.22 8.51 11.41
C LYS A 126 -0.79 7.78 12.63
N GLN A 127 -1.58 6.73 12.46
CA GLN A 127 -2.05 5.89 13.56
C GLN A 127 -1.20 4.60 13.65
N PRO A 128 -0.60 4.30 14.81
CA PRO A 128 0.11 3.04 15.01
C PRO A 128 -0.90 1.91 15.20
N VAL A 129 -0.82 0.89 14.34
CA VAL A 129 -1.51 -0.38 14.53
C VAL A 129 -0.50 -1.38 15.08
N VAL A 130 -0.70 -1.76 16.33
CA VAL A 130 0.16 -2.69 17.05
C VAL A 130 -0.42 -4.09 16.93
N MET A 131 0.42 -5.05 16.53
CA MET A 131 0.06 -6.46 16.42
C MET A 131 1.09 -7.27 17.20
N ARG A 132 0.68 -7.83 18.33
CA ARG A 132 1.52 -8.76 19.11
C ARG A 132 1.41 -10.16 18.55
N TRP A 133 2.46 -10.98 18.62
CA TRP A 133 2.38 -12.35 18.09
C TRP A 133 1.29 -13.19 18.75
N GLU A 134 1.05 -12.98 20.05
CA GLU A 134 -0.06 -13.58 20.81
C GLU A 134 -1.44 -13.30 20.21
N GLN A 135 -1.60 -12.16 19.54
CA GLN A 135 -2.83 -11.73 18.90
C GLN A 135 -2.93 -12.25 17.46
N VAL A 136 -1.81 -12.67 16.86
CA VAL A 136 -1.75 -13.10 15.47
C VAL A 136 -2.19 -14.56 15.37
N ARG A 137 -3.22 -14.80 14.55
CA ARG A 137 -3.75 -16.13 14.26
C ARG A 137 -3.12 -16.74 13.01
N GLN A 138 -2.66 -15.88 12.09
CA GLN A 138 -2.07 -16.33 10.84
C GLN A 138 -1.23 -15.23 10.22
N VAL A 139 -0.05 -15.60 9.74
CA VAL A 139 0.74 -14.82 8.77
C VAL A 139 0.81 -15.64 7.49
N ARG A 140 0.53 -15.01 6.35
CA ARG A 140 0.65 -15.64 5.03
C ARG A 140 1.29 -14.67 4.06
N TYR A 141 2.44 -15.04 3.55
CA TYR A 141 3.11 -14.36 2.46
C TYR A 141 2.84 -15.09 1.15
N ILE A 142 2.37 -14.34 0.16
CA ILE A 142 2.03 -14.86 -1.17
C ILE A 142 2.96 -14.21 -2.16
N ARG A 143 3.93 -15.01 -2.63
CA ARG A 143 4.83 -14.62 -3.71
C ARG A 143 4.15 -14.77 -5.07
N PRO A 144 4.30 -13.79 -5.98
CA PRO A 144 3.90 -13.93 -7.37
C PRO A 144 4.62 -15.12 -8.02
N LYS A 145 3.89 -16.07 -8.61
CA LYS A 145 4.50 -17.18 -9.37
C LYS A 145 4.97 -16.78 -10.77
N THR A 146 4.67 -15.56 -11.23
CA THR A 146 4.98 -15.11 -12.59
C THR A 146 5.69 -13.75 -12.58
N LEU A 147 6.67 -13.60 -13.47
CA LEU A 147 7.40 -12.36 -13.78
C LEU A 147 6.48 -11.21 -14.23
N TYR A 148 5.22 -11.48 -14.58
CA TYR A 148 4.32 -10.56 -15.27
C TYR A 148 3.07 -10.15 -14.46
N GLY A 149 3.24 -9.74 -13.19
CA GLY A 149 2.29 -8.77 -12.61
C GLY A 149 1.29 -9.28 -11.57
N ARG A 150 1.65 -10.25 -10.72
CA ARG A 150 1.06 -10.28 -9.37
C ARG A 150 1.98 -9.50 -8.43
N THR A 151 1.42 -8.66 -7.57
CA THR A 151 2.21 -8.03 -6.52
C THR A 151 2.33 -8.96 -5.33
N ALA A 152 3.52 -9.03 -4.74
CA ALA A 152 3.71 -9.72 -3.47
C ALA A 152 2.74 -9.16 -2.43
N THR A 153 2.12 -10.07 -1.67
CA THR A 153 1.13 -9.70 -0.65
C THR A 153 1.42 -10.46 0.63
N ILE A 154 1.46 -9.74 1.74
CA ILE A 154 1.49 -10.32 3.08
C ILE A 154 0.12 -10.09 3.70
N THR A 155 -0.51 -11.18 4.14
CA THR A 155 -1.76 -11.16 4.90
C THR A 155 -1.45 -11.50 6.35
N ILE A 156 -1.86 -10.64 7.27
CA ILE A 156 -1.80 -10.89 8.71
C ILE A 156 -3.22 -10.89 9.25
N VAL A 157 -3.62 -12.00 9.87
CA VAL A 157 -4.90 -12.16 10.57
C VAL A 157 -4.60 -12.10 12.06
N TYR A 158 -5.22 -11.17 12.77
CA TYR A 158 -5.00 -10.95 14.19
C TYR A 158 -6.31 -10.67 14.92
N SER A 159 -6.32 -10.89 16.23
CA SER A 159 -7.45 -10.64 17.12
C SER A 159 -7.18 -9.38 17.92
N ASP A 160 -8.07 -8.39 17.83
CA ASP A 160 -7.96 -7.13 18.56
C ASP A 160 -9.28 -6.85 19.29
N ARG A 161 -9.22 -6.77 20.62
CA ARG A 161 -10.38 -6.59 21.51
C ARG A 161 -11.52 -7.58 21.21
N GLY A 162 -11.17 -8.85 20.99
CA GLY A 162 -12.12 -9.93 20.67
C GLY A 162 -12.61 -9.98 19.21
N ALA A 163 -12.33 -8.96 18.40
CA ALA A 163 -12.68 -8.95 16.98
C ALA A 163 -11.53 -9.47 16.11
N THR A 164 -11.83 -10.37 15.17
CA THR A 164 -10.84 -10.83 14.19
C THR A 164 -10.68 -9.79 13.08
N LYS A 165 -9.46 -9.29 12.91
CA LYS A 165 -9.09 -8.30 11.90
C LYS A 165 -8.08 -8.90 10.92
N ARG A 166 -8.10 -8.39 9.68
CA ARG A 166 -7.17 -8.77 8.63
C ARG A 166 -6.48 -7.52 8.09
N ILE A 167 -5.16 -7.54 8.04
CA ILE A 167 -4.36 -6.52 7.37
C ILE A 167 -3.66 -7.13 6.16
N GLY A 168 -3.87 -6.51 5.00
CA GLY A 168 -3.06 -6.71 3.81
C GLY A 168 -1.91 -5.70 3.78
N ILE A 169 -0.69 -6.20 3.69
CA ILE A 169 0.45 -5.43 3.22
C ILE A 169 0.64 -5.87 1.76
N ALA A 170 0.08 -5.09 0.85
CA ALA A 170 0.22 -5.28 -0.59
C ALA A 170 0.51 -3.91 -1.20
N ASN A 171 1.36 -3.86 -2.22
CA ASN A 171 1.62 -2.63 -2.99
C ASN A 171 2.22 -1.47 -2.18
N VAL A 172 2.93 -1.72 -1.08
CA VAL A 172 3.54 -0.64 -0.29
C VAL A 172 5.05 -0.66 -0.37
N LEU A 173 5.67 -1.83 -0.41
CA LEU A 173 7.12 -1.95 -0.52
C LEU A 173 7.52 -2.39 -1.94
N THR A 174 8.81 -2.27 -2.26
CA THR A 174 9.34 -2.88 -3.49
C THR A 174 9.17 -4.40 -3.42
N ASN A 175 9.17 -5.10 -4.57
CA ASN A 175 9.05 -6.57 -4.54
C ASN A 175 10.16 -7.22 -3.71
N ALA A 176 11.39 -6.69 -3.74
CA ALA A 176 12.49 -7.19 -2.91
C ALA A 176 12.23 -6.99 -1.41
N ASP A 177 11.82 -5.79 -0.99
CA ASP A 177 11.48 -5.49 0.40
C ASP A 177 10.26 -6.29 0.89
N MET A 178 9.27 -6.52 0.00
CA MET A 178 8.11 -7.37 0.28
C MET A 178 8.51 -8.84 0.48
N ASP A 179 9.46 -9.34 -0.32
CA ASP A 179 9.96 -10.70 -0.20
C ASP A 179 10.71 -10.86 1.13
N SER A 180 11.62 -9.93 1.46
CA SER A 180 12.34 -9.92 2.74
C SER A 180 11.40 -9.79 3.94
N LEU A 181 10.45 -8.85 3.92
CA LEU A 181 9.48 -8.69 5.00
C LEU A 181 8.57 -9.92 5.13
N GLY A 182 8.09 -10.44 4.00
CA GLY A 182 7.16 -11.57 3.98
C GLY A 182 7.77 -12.83 4.59
N THR A 183 8.97 -13.19 4.14
CA THR A 183 9.71 -14.34 4.69
C THR A 183 10.08 -14.12 6.15
N LEU A 184 10.51 -12.92 6.54
CA LEU A 184 10.83 -12.59 7.93
C LEU A 184 9.61 -12.78 8.84
N LEU A 185 8.46 -12.23 8.47
CA LEU A 185 7.24 -12.31 9.29
C LEU A 185 6.72 -13.75 9.41
N GLU A 186 6.77 -14.55 8.33
CA GLU A 186 6.38 -15.96 8.38
C GLU A 186 7.30 -16.75 9.31
N GLN A 187 8.62 -16.57 9.18
CA GLN A 187 9.60 -17.26 10.01
C GLN A 187 9.45 -16.88 11.48
N MET A 188 9.36 -15.58 11.77
CA MET A 188 9.18 -15.07 13.13
C MET A 188 7.91 -15.61 13.79
N TYR A 189 6.78 -15.60 13.07
CA TYR A 189 5.54 -16.14 13.58
C TYR A 189 5.61 -17.65 13.81
N ALA A 190 6.23 -18.40 12.89
CA ALA A 190 6.43 -19.83 13.03
C ALA A 190 7.30 -20.17 14.24
N THR A 191 8.42 -19.45 14.44
CA THR A 191 9.29 -19.63 15.62
C THR A 191 8.57 -19.28 16.91
N TRP A 192 7.83 -18.18 16.96
CA TRP A 192 7.04 -17.82 18.15
C TRP A 192 6.01 -18.91 18.47
N LYS A 193 5.29 -19.40 17.46
CA LYS A 193 4.27 -20.44 17.63
C LYS A 193 4.90 -21.76 18.13
N ALA A 194 6.03 -22.17 17.57
CA ALA A 194 6.74 -23.37 17.98
C ALA A 194 7.29 -23.31 19.42
N ASN A 195 7.53 -22.11 19.96
CA ASN A 195 7.99 -21.94 21.34
C ASN A 195 6.84 -21.87 22.37
N MET A 196 5.59 -21.81 21.91
CA MET A 196 4.38 -21.72 22.75
C MET A 196 3.56 -23.02 22.77
N GLU A 197 3.86 -23.95 21.86
CA GLU A 197 3.36 -25.34 21.84
C GLU A 197 4.33 -26.25 22.58
#